data_AF-A0A0B1T9P9-F1
#
_entry.id   AF-A0A0B1T9P9-F1
#
_cell.length_a   1.000
_cell.length_b   1.000
_cell.length_c   1.000
_cell.angle_alpha   90.00
_cell.angle_beta   90.00
_cell.angle_gamma   90.00
#
_symmetry.space_group_name_H-M   'P 1'
#
loop_
_entity.id
_entity.type
_entity.pdbx_description
1 polymer ?
#
loop_
_entity_poly.entity_id
_entity_poly.type
_entity_poly.pdbx_seq_one_letter_code
_entity_poly.pdbx_strand_id
1 'polypeptide(L)'
;MLGEDYAYCRASAIGDCPVGYLCDQSFALGKSICCRDNRLRPMPNRPVVLPSSMRPPFNWNTITPTPSPKWNVFTTVKKAPWYIKDRTTWPSVYNRVTSEGTTTSTTTEEVTTTTTTEPSTTTTEEIWSTTAAPENTVSVSVLQAGSLRPLREGQSETVGAITLINDNGFLVLVDTGASSDTERLLQSLSKEGVTLDQINTVVITHGPPSHMGNMNFFAQKPILFHSMEYIGRHVTPTELRERPYRKLSPHIEVWKTPGHTQHDLSVLIHDVASYGTMAIVGDLIPNEALISERRDIMDEEGVWDSAIKRQNANLLICMADWIVPGHGQPFRVLPHYRHKAGCTRLLAQRQSAA
;
A
#
# COMPACT_ATOMS: atom_id res chain seq x y z
N MET A 1 10.41 44.59 27.98
CA MET A 1 10.65 44.73 26.53
C MET A 1 11.45 43.50 26.14
N LEU A 2 10.88 42.34 25.75
CA LEU A 2 10.11 42.02 24.53
C LEU A 2 10.75 42.66 23.29
N GLY A 3 11.73 41.94 22.73
CA GLY A 3 12.35 42.13 21.41
C GLY A 3 12.69 40.74 20.86
N GLU A 4 12.39 40.52 19.58
CA GLU A 4 12.26 39.23 18.91
C GLU A 4 13.59 38.54 18.58
N ASP A 5 14.21 37.86 19.56
CA ASP A 5 15.37 37.00 19.27
C ASP A 5 14.94 35.53 19.20
N TYR A 6 14.65 35.05 17.99
CA TYR A 6 14.46 33.63 17.71
C TYR A 6 15.83 32.94 17.60
N ALA A 7 16.02 31.83 18.30
CA ALA A 7 17.21 30.99 18.14
C ALA A 7 16.99 30.00 16.99
N TYR A 8 17.86 30.02 15.97
CA TYR A 8 17.83 29.06 14.88
C TYR A 8 18.45 27.72 15.30
N CYS A 9 17.93 26.63 14.73
CA CYS A 9 18.39 25.27 14.98
C CYS A 9 18.40 24.45 13.69
N ARG A 10 19.08 23.30 13.69
CA ARG A 10 19.01 22.34 12.57
C ARG A 10 18.21 21.12 13.00
N ALA A 11 17.17 20.76 12.23
CA ALA A 11 16.31 19.61 12.51
C ALA A 11 17.07 18.27 12.66
N SER A 12 18.28 18.18 12.08
CA SER A 12 19.12 16.97 12.10
C SER A 12 20.05 16.85 13.32
N ALA A 13 20.14 17.88 14.18
CA ALA A 13 21.08 17.93 15.31
C ALA A 13 20.32 17.91 16.65
N ILE A 14 20.55 16.87 17.45
CA ILE A 14 20.01 16.77 18.81
C ILE A 14 20.87 17.65 19.73
N GLY A 15 20.27 18.69 20.33
CA GLY A 15 20.93 19.55 21.31
C GLY A 15 21.14 21.02 20.90
N ASP A 16 20.71 21.42 19.71
CA ASP A 16 20.82 22.82 19.23
C ASP A 16 19.90 23.79 19.99
N CYS A 17 18.89 23.29 20.71
CA CYS A 17 17.95 24.12 21.47
C CYS A 17 18.20 24.05 22.98
N PRO A 18 18.01 25.16 23.72
CA PRO A 18 18.08 25.17 25.17
C PRO A 18 17.10 24.17 25.80
N VAL A 19 17.43 23.69 27.00
CA VAL A 19 16.56 22.78 27.76
C VAL A 19 15.15 23.39 27.91
N GLY A 20 14.12 22.64 27.50
CA GLY A 20 12.73 23.09 27.47
C GLY A 20 12.26 23.68 26.13
N TYR A 21 13.10 23.65 25.10
CA TYR A 21 12.77 24.05 23.72
C TYR A 21 13.08 22.93 22.73
N LEU A 22 12.24 22.78 21.71
CA LEU A 22 12.38 21.82 20.61
C LEU A 22 12.66 22.56 19.30
N CYS A 23 13.49 21.99 18.44
CA CYS A 23 13.71 22.54 17.10
C CYS A 23 12.50 22.24 16.21
N ASP A 24 11.85 23.28 15.70
CA ASP A 24 10.68 23.15 14.82
C ASP A 24 10.75 24.14 13.65
N GLN A 25 10.08 23.83 12.54
CA GLN A 25 10.12 24.66 11.33
C GLN A 25 9.16 25.85 11.43
N SER A 26 9.70 27.07 11.41
CA SER A 26 8.87 28.27 11.27
C SER A 26 8.48 28.49 9.82
N PHE A 27 7.18 28.41 9.54
CA PHE A 27 6.62 28.72 8.22
C PHE A 27 6.73 30.22 7.87
N ALA A 28 6.71 31.10 8.87
CA ALA A 28 6.84 32.54 8.66
C ALA A 28 8.28 32.95 8.29
N LEU A 29 9.29 32.26 8.84
CA LEU A 29 10.70 32.58 8.63
C LEU A 29 11.38 31.65 7.61
N GLY A 30 10.72 30.58 7.17
CA GLY A 30 11.27 29.58 6.26
C GLY A 30 12.48 28.80 6.82
N LYS A 31 12.72 28.88 8.14
CA LYS A 31 13.87 28.30 8.82
C LYS A 31 13.44 27.64 10.13
N SER A 32 14.19 26.65 10.57
CA SER A 32 13.96 25.99 11.85
C SER A 32 14.44 26.84 13.02
N ILE A 33 13.59 26.96 14.04
CA ILE A 33 13.82 27.75 15.26
C ILE A 33 13.49 26.93 16.50
N CYS A 34 14.03 27.32 17.64
CA CYS A 34 13.73 26.69 18.92
C CYS A 34 12.40 27.20 19.48
N CYS A 35 11.40 26.31 19.54
CA CYS A 35 10.07 26.56 20.08
C CYS A 35 9.93 25.95 21.49
N ARG A 36 9.28 26.66 22.41
CA ARG A 36 9.11 26.18 23.80
C ARG A 36 8.23 24.94 23.84
N ASP A 37 8.72 23.85 24.45
CA ASP A 37 7.97 22.60 24.56
C ASP A 37 6.96 22.68 25.72
N ASN A 38 5.69 22.89 25.39
CA ASN A 38 4.59 22.95 26.36
C ASN A 38 4.04 21.56 26.75
N ARG A 39 4.61 20.46 26.24
CA ARG A 39 4.15 19.09 26.54
C ARG A 39 4.59 18.59 27.92
N LEU A 40 5.49 19.29 28.59
CA LEU A 40 5.91 19.00 29.96
C LEU A 40 5.13 19.87 30.96
N ARG A 41 3.88 19.49 31.27
CA ARG A 41 3.23 19.93 32.53
C ARG A 41 3.60 18.94 33.65
N PRO A 42 3.97 19.39 34.86
CA PRO A 42 4.32 18.49 35.95
C PRO A 42 3.06 17.84 36.54
N MET A 43 3.03 16.51 36.62
CA MET A 43 2.11 15.74 37.47
C MET A 43 2.60 15.79 38.92
N PRO A 44 1.76 16.10 39.93
CA PRO A 44 2.18 16.18 41.31
C PRO A 44 2.15 14.77 41.93
N ASN A 45 3.28 14.05 41.84
CA ASN A 45 3.73 13.03 42.81
C ASN A 45 4.83 12.14 42.21
N ARG A 46 6.06 12.66 42.08
CA ARG A 46 7.25 11.80 41.91
C ARG A 46 8.40 12.35 42.76
N PRO A 47 9.09 11.54 43.57
CA PRO A 47 10.17 12.03 44.42
C PRO A 47 11.35 12.53 43.60
N VAL A 48 11.95 13.61 44.06
CA VAL A 48 13.11 14.30 43.49
C VAL A 48 14.34 13.38 43.56
N VAL A 49 14.95 13.10 42.42
CA VAL A 49 16.28 12.47 42.34
C VAL A 49 17.29 13.57 42.03
N LEU A 50 18.22 13.81 42.96
CA LEU A 50 19.35 14.73 42.77
C LEU A 50 20.35 14.20 41.73
N PRO A 51 21.11 15.09 41.05
CA PRO A 51 21.99 14.72 39.95
C PRO A 51 23.32 14.16 40.47
N SER A 52 23.59 12.87 40.27
CA SER A 52 24.93 12.30 40.45
C SER A 52 25.70 12.34 39.13
N SER A 53 26.78 13.13 39.15
CA SER A 53 27.98 13.14 38.32
C SER A 53 28.19 12.03 37.27
N MET A 54 28.59 12.48 36.06
CA MET A 54 29.48 11.85 35.08
C MET A 54 29.29 10.35 34.79
N ARG A 55 28.69 10.04 33.62
CA ARG A 55 28.90 8.74 32.96
C ARG A 55 29.96 8.90 31.85
N PRO A 56 30.95 7.99 31.76
CA PRO A 56 31.98 8.04 30.71
C PRO A 56 31.39 7.68 29.33
N PRO A 57 32.04 8.08 28.23
CA PRO A 57 31.56 7.76 26.88
C PRO A 57 31.60 6.25 26.65
N PHE A 58 30.53 5.72 26.04
CA PHE A 58 30.42 4.32 25.65
C PHE A 58 31.54 3.97 24.66
N ASN A 59 32.43 3.06 25.08
CA ASN A 59 33.41 2.42 24.20
C ASN A 59 32.76 1.18 23.59
N TRP A 60 32.81 1.05 22.27
CA TRP A 60 32.34 -0.15 21.58
C TRP A 60 33.30 -1.31 21.87
N ASN A 61 32.98 -2.12 22.88
CA ASN A 61 33.73 -3.35 23.13
C ASN A 61 33.32 -4.42 22.12
N THR A 62 34.32 -4.94 21.41
CA THR A 62 34.27 -6.11 20.55
C THR A 62 33.56 -7.27 21.27
N ILE A 63 32.46 -7.76 20.70
CA ILE A 63 31.77 -8.95 21.18
C ILE A 63 32.62 -10.17 20.81
N THR A 64 33.27 -10.79 21.80
CA THR A 64 33.87 -12.12 21.65
C THR A 64 32.74 -13.17 21.64
N PRO A 65 32.66 -14.07 20.65
CA PRO A 65 31.57 -15.03 20.58
C PRO A 65 31.66 -16.05 21.72
N THR A 66 30.63 -16.09 22.57
CA THR A 66 30.41 -17.20 23.50
C THR A 66 29.95 -18.45 22.75
N PRO A 67 30.40 -19.66 23.14
CA PRO A 67 29.99 -20.89 22.50
C PRO A 67 28.47 -21.12 22.67
N SER A 68 27.82 -21.48 21.56
CA SER A 68 26.37 -21.73 21.48
C SER A 68 25.93 -22.91 22.36
N PRO A 69 24.79 -22.82 23.06
CA PRO A 69 24.25 -23.95 23.81
C PRO A 69 23.82 -25.06 22.84
N LYS A 70 24.14 -26.31 23.19
CA LYS A 70 23.71 -27.50 22.43
C LYS A 70 22.21 -27.70 22.62
N TRP A 71 21.43 -27.36 21.61
CA TRP A 71 20.01 -27.71 21.55
C TRP A 71 19.87 -29.17 21.13
N ASN A 72 19.32 -30.02 22.01
CA ASN A 72 18.89 -31.36 21.63
C ASN A 72 17.60 -31.23 20.81
N VAL A 73 17.73 -31.49 19.51
CA VAL A 73 16.64 -31.38 18.54
C VAL A 73 15.83 -32.68 18.56
N PHE A 74 14.67 -32.67 19.21
CA PHE A 74 13.57 -33.56 18.83
C PHE A 74 12.71 -32.82 17.80
N THR A 75 13.06 -32.94 16.52
CA THR A 75 12.23 -32.46 15.41
C THR A 75 11.19 -33.51 15.06
N THR A 76 9.93 -33.22 15.34
CA THR A 76 8.86 -33.74 14.49
C THR A 76 8.96 -33.00 13.15
N VAL A 77 8.98 -33.74 12.04
CA VAL A 77 9.10 -33.17 10.69
C VAL A 77 7.80 -32.43 10.35
N LYS A 78 7.73 -31.13 10.63
CA LYS A 78 6.71 -30.26 10.04
C LYS A 78 7.03 -30.15 8.54
N LYS A 79 6.16 -30.71 7.69
CA LYS A 79 6.25 -30.54 6.23
C LYS A 79 6.23 -29.04 5.91
N ALA A 80 7.13 -28.59 5.04
CA ALA A 80 7.12 -27.21 4.55
C ALA A 80 5.76 -26.91 3.89
N PRO A 81 5.21 -25.68 4.08
CA PRO A 81 4.01 -25.24 3.38
C PRO A 81 4.08 -25.48 1.88
N TRP A 82 2.94 -25.79 1.25
CA TRP A 82 2.88 -26.27 -0.14
C TRP A 82 3.50 -25.29 -1.17
N TYR A 83 3.49 -23.99 -0.88
CA TYR A 83 4.05 -22.93 -1.73
C TYR A 83 5.57 -22.71 -1.56
N ILE A 84 6.22 -23.39 -0.60
CA ILE A 84 7.68 -23.30 -0.37
C ILE A 84 8.44 -24.38 -1.17
N LYS A 85 7.72 -25.25 -1.90
CA LYS A 85 8.32 -26.44 -2.52
C LYS A 85 9.26 -26.14 -3.70
N ASP A 86 9.11 -24.99 -4.36
CA ASP A 86 9.83 -24.69 -5.61
C ASP A 86 10.53 -23.32 -5.60
N ARG A 87 11.38 -23.06 -4.60
CA ARG A 87 12.41 -22.03 -4.75
C ARG A 87 13.74 -22.69 -5.05
N THR A 88 14.18 -22.57 -6.31
CA THR A 88 15.60 -22.67 -6.66
C THR A 88 16.39 -21.82 -5.68
N THR A 89 17.31 -22.46 -4.96
CA THR A 89 18.23 -21.79 -4.03
C THR A 89 18.84 -20.57 -4.69
N TRP A 90 18.78 -19.42 -4.02
CA TRP A 90 19.46 -18.19 -4.41
C TRP A 90 20.90 -18.51 -4.86
N PRO A 91 21.33 -18.16 -6.09
CA PRO A 91 22.73 -18.29 -6.45
C PRO A 91 23.53 -17.33 -5.57
N SER A 92 24.42 -17.88 -4.75
CA SER A 92 25.39 -17.08 -4.00
C SER A 92 26.27 -16.32 -4.99
N VAL A 93 26.09 -15.01 -5.08
CA VAL A 93 26.92 -14.13 -5.92
C VAL A 93 28.24 -13.88 -5.20
N TYR A 94 29.11 -14.88 -5.16
CA TYR A 94 30.56 -14.73 -4.94
C TYR A 94 31.25 -15.89 -5.64
N ASN A 95 31.61 -15.67 -6.91
CA ASN A 95 32.80 -16.18 -7.59
C ASN A 95 32.68 -15.85 -9.07
N ARG A 96 33.29 -14.74 -9.49
CA ARG A 96 33.57 -14.46 -10.89
C ARG A 96 35.08 -14.29 -11.02
N VAL A 97 35.77 -15.41 -11.26
CA VAL A 97 37.13 -15.45 -11.79
C VAL A 97 37.04 -16.11 -13.17
N THR A 98 37.78 -15.52 -14.09
CA THR A 98 37.86 -15.69 -15.54
C THR A 98 38.26 -17.09 -16.04
N SER A 99 37.68 -17.49 -17.18
CA SER A 99 38.35 -18.10 -18.35
C SER A 99 37.33 -18.12 -19.51
N GLU A 100 37.54 -17.31 -20.56
CA GLU A 100 38.22 -17.65 -21.83
C GLU A 100 37.60 -18.80 -22.64
N GLY A 101 37.17 -18.43 -23.86
CA GLY A 101 37.28 -19.19 -25.10
C GLY A 101 36.38 -20.41 -25.31
N THR A 102 35.51 -20.35 -26.32
CA THR A 102 35.72 -21.08 -27.60
C THR A 102 34.52 -20.86 -28.53
N THR A 103 34.85 -20.45 -29.75
CA THR A 103 34.02 -20.24 -30.93
C THR A 103 33.58 -21.57 -31.55
N THR A 104 32.35 -21.67 -32.08
CA THR A 104 32.09 -22.52 -33.26
C THR A 104 30.88 -22.02 -34.06
N SER A 105 31.16 -21.65 -35.31
CA SER A 105 30.24 -21.58 -36.47
C SER A 105 29.66 -22.99 -36.75
N THR A 106 28.59 -23.26 -37.51
CA THR A 106 28.04 -22.86 -38.83
C THR A 106 26.67 -23.64 -38.87
N THR A 107 25.61 -23.36 -39.62
CA THR A 107 25.46 -23.38 -41.09
C THR A 107 24.05 -22.94 -41.46
N THR A 108 23.96 -22.20 -42.55
CA THR A 108 22.78 -21.71 -43.28
C THR A 108 22.28 -22.80 -44.24
N GLU A 109 20.97 -22.97 -44.41
CA GLU A 109 20.39 -23.48 -45.67
C GLU A 109 19.10 -22.72 -46.01
N GLU A 110 19.12 -22.13 -47.21
CA GLU A 110 18.00 -21.56 -47.97
C GLU A 110 17.20 -22.69 -48.63
N VAL A 111 15.87 -22.54 -48.71
CA VAL A 111 15.08 -23.19 -49.78
C VAL A 111 14.04 -22.22 -50.34
N THR A 112 13.95 -22.27 -51.66
CA THR A 112 13.50 -21.26 -52.61
C THR A 112 11.98 -21.20 -52.82
N THR A 113 11.51 -19.99 -53.05
CA THR A 113 10.18 -19.57 -53.52
C THR A 113 9.87 -20.08 -54.93
N THR A 114 8.62 -20.49 -55.18
CA THR A 114 8.05 -20.54 -56.54
C THR A 114 6.65 -19.94 -56.55
N THR A 115 6.50 -18.89 -57.34
CA THR A 115 5.28 -18.16 -57.68
C THR A 115 4.55 -18.85 -58.82
N THR A 116 3.21 -18.91 -58.76
CA THR A 116 2.36 -19.10 -59.94
C THR A 116 1.06 -18.32 -59.75
N THR A 117 0.75 -17.50 -60.74
CA THR A 117 -0.32 -16.50 -60.82
C THR A 117 -1.61 -17.04 -61.45
N GLU A 118 -2.76 -16.78 -60.78
CA GLU A 118 -4.11 -16.34 -61.27
C GLU A 118 -4.92 -17.17 -62.30
N PRO A 119 -6.29 -17.02 -62.39
CA PRO A 119 -7.13 -15.89 -61.92
C PRO A 119 -8.44 -16.19 -61.16
N SER A 120 -8.88 -15.14 -60.44
CA SER A 120 -10.23 -14.67 -60.08
C SER A 120 -11.48 -15.55 -60.27
N THR A 121 -12.21 -15.77 -59.18
CA THR A 121 -13.69 -15.70 -59.17
C THR A 121 -14.19 -15.03 -57.89
N THR A 122 -14.98 -13.98 -58.10
CA THR A 122 -15.70 -13.18 -57.12
C THR A 122 -16.85 -13.99 -56.51
N THR A 123 -16.83 -14.19 -55.19
CA THR A 123 -18.04 -14.49 -54.43
C THR A 123 -18.07 -13.64 -53.16
N THR A 124 -19.19 -12.97 -52.98
CA THR A 124 -19.50 -11.99 -51.95
C THR A 124 -19.64 -12.69 -50.60
N GLU A 125 -18.64 -12.52 -49.72
CA GLU A 125 -18.73 -12.93 -48.32
C GLU A 125 -19.45 -11.85 -47.51
N GLU A 126 -20.73 -12.06 -47.19
CA GLU A 126 -21.36 -11.39 -46.05
C GLU A 126 -20.92 -12.08 -44.76
N ILE A 127 -19.72 -11.75 -44.30
CA ILE A 127 -19.28 -12.05 -42.93
C ILE A 127 -19.94 -11.02 -42.02
N TRP A 128 -21.14 -11.32 -41.52
CA TRP A 128 -21.60 -10.72 -40.27
C TRP A 128 -20.80 -11.35 -39.12
N SER A 129 -19.57 -10.87 -38.96
CA SER A 129 -18.88 -10.98 -37.67
C SER A 129 -19.53 -9.97 -36.74
N THR A 130 -20.58 -10.38 -36.02
CA THR A 130 -20.85 -9.79 -34.72
C THR A 130 -19.71 -10.22 -33.81
N THR A 131 -18.58 -9.51 -33.90
CA THR A 131 -17.64 -9.44 -32.79
C THR A 131 -18.49 -8.91 -31.64
N ALA A 132 -18.84 -9.78 -30.69
CA ALA A 132 -19.44 -9.35 -29.44
C ALA A 132 -18.62 -8.14 -28.98
N ALA A 133 -19.29 -7.02 -28.69
CA ALA A 133 -18.62 -5.87 -28.10
C ALA A 133 -17.73 -6.40 -26.96
N PRO A 134 -16.44 -6.02 -26.89
CA PRO A 134 -15.57 -6.55 -25.85
C PRO A 134 -16.30 -6.36 -24.52
N GLU A 135 -16.62 -7.48 -23.85
CA GLU A 135 -17.16 -7.40 -22.50
C GLU A 135 -16.06 -6.72 -21.69
N ASN A 136 -16.25 -5.46 -21.32
CA ASN A 136 -15.35 -4.78 -20.40
C ASN A 136 -15.45 -5.52 -19.06
N THR A 137 -14.52 -6.44 -18.81
CA THR A 137 -14.56 -7.32 -17.63
C THR A 137 -13.84 -6.67 -16.46
N VAL A 138 -14.24 -5.46 -16.08
CA VAL A 138 -13.73 -4.85 -14.84
C VAL A 138 -14.40 -5.56 -13.67
N SER A 139 -13.60 -6.26 -12.87
CA SER A 139 -14.07 -7.04 -11.72
C SER A 139 -13.22 -6.78 -10.49
N VAL A 140 -13.85 -6.89 -9.33
CA VAL A 140 -13.25 -6.66 -8.02
C VAL A 140 -13.61 -7.83 -7.11
N SER A 141 -12.61 -8.50 -6.58
CA SER A 141 -12.74 -9.63 -5.66
C SER A 141 -12.12 -9.26 -4.31
N VAL A 142 -12.95 -9.16 -3.26
CA VAL A 142 -12.48 -8.94 -1.89
C VAL A 142 -12.02 -10.28 -1.32
N LEU A 143 -10.73 -10.57 -1.47
CA LEU A 143 -10.08 -11.83 -1.07
C LEU A 143 -10.15 -12.08 0.43
N GLN A 144 -10.12 -10.99 1.20
CA GLN A 144 -10.25 -10.93 2.65
C GLN A 144 -10.95 -9.63 3.01
N ALA A 145 -12.13 -9.72 3.64
CA ALA A 145 -12.73 -8.56 4.27
C ALA A 145 -12.00 -8.24 5.57
N GLY A 146 -11.89 -6.95 5.89
CA GLY A 146 -11.26 -6.52 7.13
C GLY A 146 -12.16 -6.72 8.34
N SER A 147 -11.57 -6.73 9.52
CA SER A 147 -12.28 -6.69 10.80
C SER A 147 -11.40 -6.15 11.91
N LEU A 148 -11.98 -5.41 12.84
CA LEU A 148 -11.38 -5.11 14.14
C LEU A 148 -12.27 -5.70 15.24
N ARG A 149 -11.75 -6.65 16.00
CA ARG A 149 -12.48 -7.34 17.07
C ARG A 149 -11.77 -7.18 18.41
N PRO A 150 -12.41 -6.61 19.43
CA PRO A 150 -11.84 -6.60 20.78
C PRO A 150 -11.76 -8.03 21.33
N LEU A 151 -10.63 -8.35 21.96
CA LEU A 151 -10.37 -9.59 22.67
C LEU A 151 -10.32 -9.31 24.19
N ARG A 152 -9.80 -10.27 24.97
CA ARG A 152 -9.66 -10.13 26.43
C ARG A 152 -8.45 -9.25 26.78
N GLU A 153 -8.47 -8.68 27.98
CA GLU A 153 -7.30 -7.99 28.56
C GLU A 153 -6.78 -6.81 27.74
N GLY A 154 -7.67 -6.10 27.04
CA GLY A 154 -7.31 -4.94 26.21
C GLY A 154 -6.61 -5.30 24.88
N GLN A 155 -6.56 -6.58 24.52
CA GLN A 155 -6.08 -7.01 23.21
C GLN A 155 -7.16 -6.81 22.14
N SER A 156 -6.74 -6.67 20.89
CA SER A 156 -7.61 -6.65 19.71
C SER A 156 -7.06 -7.59 18.64
N GLU A 157 -7.96 -8.15 17.85
CA GLU A 157 -7.66 -8.83 16.60
C GLU A 157 -7.94 -7.85 15.47
N THR A 158 -6.89 -7.49 14.73
CA THR A 158 -6.96 -6.60 13.58
C THR A 158 -6.67 -7.40 12.30
N VAL A 159 -7.58 -7.31 11.34
CA VAL A 159 -7.51 -7.99 10.04
C VAL A 159 -7.69 -6.92 8.97
N GLY A 160 -6.65 -6.67 8.18
CA GLY A 160 -6.73 -5.73 7.06
C GLY A 160 -7.42 -6.36 5.85
N ALA A 161 -8.16 -5.57 5.07
CA ALA A 161 -8.76 -6.04 3.83
C ALA A 161 -7.69 -6.34 2.77
N ILE A 162 -7.97 -7.31 1.89
CA ILE A 162 -7.17 -7.63 0.71
C ILE A 162 -8.11 -7.66 -0.48
N THR A 163 -7.80 -6.90 -1.53
CA THR A 163 -8.67 -6.80 -2.72
C THR A 163 -7.88 -7.06 -4.00
N LEU A 164 -8.39 -7.92 -4.85
CA LEU A 164 -7.90 -8.13 -6.21
C LEU A 164 -8.79 -7.38 -7.19
N ILE A 165 -8.18 -6.61 -8.10
CA ILE A 165 -8.86 -5.91 -9.18
C ILE A 165 -8.35 -6.50 -10.50
N ASN A 166 -9.26 -6.82 -11.40
CA ASN A 166 -8.96 -7.22 -12.76
C ASN A 166 -9.60 -6.23 -13.73
N ASP A 167 -8.76 -5.45 -14.42
CA ASP A 167 -9.19 -4.59 -15.53
C ASP A 167 -8.71 -5.22 -16.84
N ASN A 168 -9.57 -6.02 -17.47
CA ASN A 168 -9.33 -6.64 -18.77
C ASN A 168 -7.98 -7.40 -18.86
N GLY A 169 -7.62 -8.12 -17.80
CA GLY A 169 -6.36 -8.87 -17.68
C GLY A 169 -5.23 -8.12 -16.98
N PHE A 170 -5.40 -6.83 -16.68
CA PHE A 170 -4.47 -6.08 -15.83
C PHE A 170 -4.85 -6.25 -14.35
N LEU A 171 -4.05 -7.04 -13.63
CA LEU A 171 -4.30 -7.45 -12.26
C LEU A 171 -3.58 -6.55 -11.25
N VAL A 172 -4.37 -5.87 -10.41
CA VAL A 172 -3.89 -5.02 -9.32
C VAL A 172 -4.30 -5.64 -7.99
N LEU A 173 -3.32 -5.88 -7.11
CA LEU A 173 -3.58 -6.29 -5.73
C LEU A 173 -3.52 -5.07 -4.82
N VAL A 174 -4.57 -4.81 -4.05
CA VAL A 174 -4.60 -3.74 -3.06
C VAL A 174 -4.49 -4.35 -1.67
N ASP A 175 -3.46 -3.94 -0.95
CA ASP A 175 -2.98 -4.51 0.31
C ASP A 175 -2.67 -6.02 0.23
N THR A 176 -2.04 -6.54 1.27
CA THR A 176 -1.53 -7.92 1.34
C THR A 176 -1.81 -8.61 2.67
N GLY A 177 -2.59 -7.98 3.56
CA GLY A 177 -2.92 -8.52 4.88
C GLY A 177 -1.75 -8.57 5.86
N ALA A 178 -1.95 -9.20 7.01
CA ALA A 178 -0.90 -9.46 7.98
C ALA A 178 0.00 -10.63 7.54
N SER A 179 1.23 -10.73 8.08
CA SER A 179 2.10 -11.89 7.79
C SER A 179 1.50 -13.23 8.25
N SER A 180 0.50 -13.22 9.13
CA SER A 180 -0.29 -14.39 9.51
C SER A 180 -1.32 -14.81 8.44
N ASP A 181 -1.64 -13.93 7.49
CA ASP A 181 -2.65 -14.16 6.45
C ASP A 181 -2.07 -14.84 5.20
N THR A 182 -0.79 -15.22 5.20
CA THR A 182 -0.09 -15.80 4.04
C THR A 182 -0.89 -16.92 3.36
N GLU A 183 -1.34 -17.92 4.13
CA GLU A 183 -2.06 -19.06 3.55
C GLU A 183 -3.41 -18.64 2.96
N ARG A 184 -4.11 -17.73 3.64
CA ARG A 184 -5.40 -17.20 3.20
C ARG A 184 -5.25 -16.39 1.90
N LEU A 185 -4.24 -15.51 1.81
CA LEU A 185 -3.93 -14.76 0.59
C LEU A 185 -3.71 -15.70 -0.59
N LEU A 186 -2.85 -16.72 -0.42
CA LEU A 186 -2.53 -17.67 -1.49
C LEU A 186 -3.73 -18.52 -1.91
N GLN A 187 -4.53 -18.98 -0.93
CA GLN A 187 -5.76 -19.73 -1.22
C GLN A 187 -6.80 -18.87 -1.92
N SER A 188 -7.00 -17.62 -1.51
CA SER A 188 -7.96 -16.71 -2.14
C SER A 188 -7.53 -16.38 -3.58
N LEU A 189 -6.26 -16.08 -3.84
CA LEU A 189 -5.75 -15.89 -5.21
C LEU A 189 -5.94 -17.14 -6.08
N SER A 190 -5.68 -18.33 -5.52
CA SER A 190 -5.90 -19.59 -6.24
C SER A 190 -7.37 -19.84 -6.57
N LYS A 191 -8.32 -19.40 -5.73
CA LYS A 191 -9.76 -19.50 -6.00
C LYS A 191 -10.18 -18.58 -7.15
N GLU A 192 -9.54 -17.43 -7.29
CA GLU A 192 -9.70 -16.54 -8.44
C GLU A 192 -8.96 -17.03 -9.69
N GLY A 193 -8.25 -18.17 -9.61
CA GLY A 193 -7.46 -18.69 -10.73
C GLY A 193 -6.22 -17.84 -11.06
N VAL A 194 -5.76 -17.01 -10.12
CA VAL A 194 -4.64 -16.08 -10.30
C VAL A 194 -3.41 -16.57 -9.56
N THR A 195 -2.27 -16.59 -10.26
CA THR A 195 -0.95 -16.84 -9.66
C THR A 195 -0.27 -15.53 -9.25
N LEU A 196 0.70 -15.62 -8.34
CA LEU A 196 1.48 -14.46 -7.89
C LEU A 196 2.19 -13.75 -9.05
N ASP A 197 2.64 -14.50 -10.06
CA ASP A 197 3.35 -13.98 -11.23
C ASP A 197 2.44 -13.25 -12.21
N GLN A 198 1.13 -13.48 -12.17
CA GLN A 198 0.18 -12.76 -13.01
C GLN A 198 -0.16 -11.36 -12.46
N ILE A 199 0.08 -11.11 -11.16
CA ILE A 199 -0.12 -9.77 -10.59
C ILE A 199 0.81 -8.77 -11.28
N ASN A 200 0.23 -7.70 -11.83
CA ASN A 200 0.96 -6.66 -12.55
C ASN A 200 1.55 -5.63 -11.58
N THR A 201 0.79 -5.24 -10.56
CA THR A 201 1.25 -4.28 -9.54
C THR A 201 0.50 -4.47 -8.23
N VAL A 202 1.15 -4.09 -7.13
CA VAL A 202 0.57 -4.06 -5.79
C VAL A 202 0.45 -2.61 -5.33
N VAL A 203 -0.71 -2.21 -4.83
CA VAL A 203 -0.91 -0.91 -4.17
C VAL A 203 -1.03 -1.17 -2.68
N ILE A 204 -0.14 -0.58 -1.89
CA ILE A 204 -0.23 -0.61 -0.43
C ILE A 204 -0.88 0.70 0.02
N THR A 205 -2.06 0.60 0.64
CA THR A 205 -2.82 1.76 1.07
C THR A 205 -2.06 2.55 2.13
N HIS A 206 -1.45 1.86 3.11
CA HIS A 206 -0.68 2.48 4.19
C HIS A 206 0.22 1.47 4.94
N GLY A 207 1.03 1.97 5.90
CA GLY A 207 2.16 1.26 6.53
C GLY A 207 1.94 0.27 7.69
N PRO A 208 0.75 0.03 8.26
CA PRO A 208 0.57 -0.94 9.34
C PRO A 208 0.80 -2.40 8.92
N PRO A 209 1.32 -3.25 9.83
CA PRO A 209 1.59 -4.65 9.55
C PRO A 209 0.38 -5.46 9.08
N SER A 210 -0.85 -5.06 9.45
CA SER A 210 -2.11 -5.68 9.03
C SER A 210 -2.43 -5.49 7.55
N HIS A 211 -1.76 -4.58 6.84
CA HIS A 211 -2.01 -4.29 5.41
C HIS A 211 -0.84 -4.72 4.51
N MET A 212 0.38 -4.77 5.02
CA MET A 212 1.60 -4.95 4.20
C MET A 212 2.45 -6.17 4.54
N GLY A 213 1.91 -7.12 5.31
CA GLY A 213 2.65 -8.24 5.87
C GLY A 213 3.11 -9.30 4.88
N ASN A 214 2.60 -9.35 3.65
CA ASN A 214 2.96 -10.35 2.63
C ASN A 214 3.61 -9.75 1.37
N MET A 215 4.18 -8.55 1.46
CA MET A 215 4.90 -7.90 0.34
C MET A 215 6.06 -8.74 -0.22
N ASN A 216 6.61 -9.67 0.57
CA ASN A 216 7.73 -10.54 0.19
C ASN A 216 7.44 -11.44 -1.02
N PHE A 217 6.17 -11.72 -1.33
CA PHE A 217 5.79 -12.47 -2.53
C PHE A 217 5.91 -11.64 -3.81
N PHE A 218 5.86 -10.32 -3.70
CA PHE A 218 5.78 -9.39 -4.84
C PHE A 218 7.04 -8.56 -4.99
N ALA A 219 8.16 -8.97 -4.40
CA ALA A 219 9.39 -8.18 -4.33
C ALA A 219 9.97 -7.76 -5.70
N GLN A 220 9.66 -8.47 -6.77
CA GLN A 220 10.09 -8.12 -8.15
C GLN A 220 8.97 -7.49 -8.99
N LYS A 221 7.81 -7.22 -8.38
CA LYS A 221 6.68 -6.53 -9.00
C LYS A 221 6.71 -5.05 -8.59
N PRO A 222 6.14 -4.14 -9.40
CA PRO A 222 5.88 -2.76 -8.99
C PRO A 222 4.97 -2.71 -7.77
N ILE A 223 5.49 -2.17 -6.67
CA ILE A 223 4.74 -1.90 -5.44
C ILE A 223 4.59 -0.38 -5.30
N LEU A 224 3.38 0.13 -5.41
CA LEU A 224 3.05 1.52 -5.16
C LEU A 224 2.77 1.74 -3.67
N PHE A 225 3.54 2.63 -3.05
CA PHE A 225 3.30 3.07 -1.67
C PHE A 225 3.55 4.57 -1.57
N HIS A 226 2.54 5.30 -1.08
CA HIS A 226 2.53 6.76 -1.10
C HIS A 226 2.83 7.32 -2.51
N SER A 227 3.88 8.12 -2.65
CA SER A 227 4.28 8.77 -3.90
C SER A 227 5.41 8.05 -4.64
N MET A 228 5.77 6.85 -4.18
CA MET A 228 6.92 6.09 -4.67
C MET A 228 6.49 4.71 -5.16
N GLU A 229 7.16 4.23 -6.20
CA GLU A 229 7.05 2.87 -6.70
C GLU A 229 8.34 2.10 -6.41
N TYR A 230 8.21 0.88 -5.89
CA TYR A 230 9.31 0.02 -5.47
C TYR A 230 9.36 -1.23 -6.36
N ILE A 231 10.53 -1.52 -6.92
CA ILE A 231 10.82 -2.80 -7.61
C ILE A 231 12.14 -3.33 -7.05
N GLY A 232 12.05 -4.36 -6.22
CA GLY A 232 13.19 -4.85 -5.44
C GLY A 232 13.74 -3.76 -4.53
N ARG A 233 14.93 -3.24 -4.87
CA ARG A 233 15.59 -2.14 -4.16
C ARG A 233 15.56 -0.81 -4.92
N HIS A 234 15.03 -0.82 -6.15
CA HIS A 234 14.88 0.39 -6.95
C HIS A 234 13.62 1.13 -6.52
N VAL A 235 13.75 2.44 -6.34
CA VAL A 235 12.66 3.29 -5.89
C VAL A 235 12.52 4.45 -6.86
N THR A 236 11.35 4.58 -7.46
CA THR A 236 11.07 5.58 -8.50
C THR A 236 9.97 6.51 -8.00
N PRO A 237 10.19 7.85 -7.99
CA PRO A 237 9.13 8.82 -7.80
C PRO A 237 8.02 8.66 -8.85
N THR A 238 6.78 8.81 -8.44
CA THR A 238 5.62 8.72 -9.34
C THR A 238 4.95 10.08 -9.50
N GLU A 239 3.97 10.15 -10.40
CA GLU A 239 3.15 11.33 -10.64
C GLU A 239 2.40 11.78 -9.37
N LEU A 240 2.20 10.88 -8.39
CA LEU A 240 1.60 11.19 -7.10
C LEU A 240 2.44 12.17 -6.27
N ARG A 241 3.71 12.46 -6.61
CA ARG A 241 4.44 13.56 -5.98
C ARG A 241 3.82 14.92 -6.29
N GLU A 242 3.41 15.11 -7.53
CA GLU A 242 2.96 16.41 -8.06
C GLU A 242 1.44 16.48 -8.21
N ARG A 243 0.80 15.33 -8.39
CA ARG A 243 -0.63 15.21 -8.66
C ARG A 243 -1.36 14.55 -7.50
N PRO A 244 -2.66 14.81 -7.31
CA PRO A 244 -3.46 14.14 -6.28
C PRO A 244 -3.79 12.69 -6.63
N TYR A 245 -3.71 12.31 -7.92
CA TYR A 245 -3.99 10.96 -8.38
C TYR A 245 -3.06 10.50 -9.51
N ARG A 246 -3.01 9.18 -9.74
CA ARG A 246 -2.31 8.48 -10.82
C ARG A 246 -3.25 7.44 -11.42
N LYS A 247 -3.33 7.37 -12.75
CA LYS A 247 -4.07 6.29 -13.44
C LYS A 247 -3.14 5.08 -13.61
N LEU A 248 -3.60 3.91 -13.19
CA LEU A 248 -2.90 2.64 -13.46
C LEU A 248 -3.39 1.98 -14.75
N SER A 249 -4.67 2.20 -15.08
CA SER A 249 -5.33 1.72 -16.29
C SER A 249 -6.48 2.67 -16.66
N PRO A 250 -7.24 2.44 -17.75
CA PRO A 250 -8.39 3.28 -18.09
C PRO A 250 -9.45 3.37 -16.98
N HIS A 251 -9.64 2.28 -16.20
CA HIS A 251 -10.68 2.19 -15.17
C HIS A 251 -10.14 2.31 -13.74
N ILE A 252 -8.81 2.25 -13.51
CA ILE A 252 -8.21 2.25 -12.17
C ILE A 252 -7.41 3.53 -11.91
N GLU A 253 -7.77 4.25 -10.85
CA GLU A 253 -7.06 5.43 -10.36
C GLU A 253 -6.63 5.26 -8.91
N VAL A 254 -5.40 5.65 -8.59
CA VAL A 254 -4.88 5.70 -7.21
C VAL A 254 -4.81 7.15 -6.78
N TRP A 255 -5.39 7.47 -5.62
CA TRP A 255 -5.53 8.80 -5.06
C TRP A 255 -4.76 8.92 -3.76
N LYS A 256 -4.06 10.04 -3.55
CA LYS A 256 -3.53 10.40 -2.23
C LYS A 256 -4.69 10.80 -1.33
N THR A 257 -4.86 10.07 -0.25
CA THR A 257 -5.94 10.30 0.72
C THR A 257 -5.42 10.31 2.14
N PRO A 258 -4.46 11.19 2.47
CA PRO A 258 -3.89 11.25 3.82
C PRO A 258 -4.99 11.40 4.87
N GLY A 259 -4.76 10.87 6.07
CA GLY A 259 -5.74 10.97 7.14
C GLY A 259 -5.41 10.07 8.31
N HIS A 260 -5.59 8.76 8.14
CA HIS A 260 -5.18 7.78 9.14
C HIS A 260 -3.66 7.81 9.28
N THR A 261 -2.93 7.78 8.15
CA THR A 261 -1.53 8.17 8.08
C THR A 261 -1.32 9.28 7.05
N GLN A 262 -0.16 9.95 7.10
CA GLN A 262 0.24 10.92 6.08
C GLN A 262 0.42 10.29 4.68
N HIS A 263 0.62 8.96 4.63
CA HIS A 263 1.02 8.24 3.43
C HIS A 263 -0.14 7.54 2.72
N ASP A 264 -1.36 7.65 3.26
CA ASP A 264 -2.53 6.90 2.82
C ASP A 264 -2.86 7.09 1.33
N LEU A 265 -3.20 5.98 0.69
CA LEU A 265 -3.72 5.90 -0.66
C LEU A 265 -5.12 5.26 -0.66
N SER A 266 -5.95 5.66 -1.62
CA SER A 266 -7.19 4.99 -1.98
C SER A 266 -7.19 4.63 -3.47
N VAL A 267 -7.84 3.54 -3.84
CA VAL A 267 -7.98 3.09 -5.22
C VAL A 267 -9.43 3.23 -5.65
N LEU A 268 -9.69 4.00 -6.71
CA LEU A 268 -10.98 4.10 -7.38
C LEU A 268 -10.99 3.22 -8.62
N ILE A 269 -12.06 2.45 -8.78
CA ILE A 269 -12.28 1.55 -9.91
C ILE A 269 -13.62 1.91 -10.52
N HIS A 270 -13.60 2.29 -11.78
CA HIS A 270 -14.77 2.66 -12.56
C HIS A 270 -15.36 1.46 -13.30
N ASP A 271 -16.63 1.59 -13.67
CA ASP A 271 -17.34 0.66 -14.55
C ASP A 271 -17.28 -0.82 -14.11
N VAL A 272 -17.26 -1.05 -12.78
CA VAL A 272 -17.33 -2.40 -12.22
C VAL A 272 -18.71 -2.98 -12.47
N ALA A 273 -18.77 -4.15 -13.10
CA ALA A 273 -20.02 -4.79 -13.50
C ALA A 273 -20.99 -4.93 -12.31
N SER A 274 -22.20 -4.38 -12.44
CA SER A 274 -23.25 -4.35 -11.39
C SER A 274 -22.96 -3.49 -10.14
N TYR A 275 -21.74 -2.97 -9.97
CA TYR A 275 -21.35 -2.18 -8.79
C TYR A 275 -21.11 -0.69 -9.10
N GLY A 276 -20.88 -0.31 -10.36
CA GLY A 276 -20.57 1.08 -10.73
C GLY A 276 -19.14 1.46 -10.33
N THR A 277 -18.97 2.58 -9.63
CA THR A 277 -17.64 2.96 -9.09
C THR A 277 -17.41 2.33 -7.72
N MET A 278 -16.33 1.58 -7.54
CA MET A 278 -15.89 1.07 -6.23
C MET A 278 -14.66 1.85 -5.74
N ALA A 279 -14.51 2.01 -4.41
CA ALA A 279 -13.27 2.51 -3.81
C ALA A 279 -12.73 1.56 -2.74
N ILE A 280 -11.44 1.23 -2.81
CA ILE A 280 -10.71 0.52 -1.75
C ILE A 280 -9.89 1.59 -1.03
N VAL A 281 -10.13 1.78 0.27
CA VAL A 281 -9.71 3.02 0.95
C VAL A 281 -8.78 2.80 2.15
N GLY A 282 -8.41 1.55 2.46
CA GLY A 282 -7.65 1.24 3.67
C GLY A 282 -8.31 1.84 4.92
N ASP A 283 -7.51 2.37 5.82
CA ASP A 283 -8.00 2.93 7.09
C ASP A 283 -8.42 4.39 7.02
N LEU A 284 -8.47 5.00 5.82
CA LEU A 284 -9.19 6.25 5.61
C LEU A 284 -10.64 6.10 6.09
N ILE A 285 -11.27 4.97 5.73
CA ILE A 285 -12.55 4.51 6.26
C ILE A 285 -12.32 3.09 6.81
N PRO A 286 -12.08 2.92 8.12
CA PRO A 286 -11.76 1.61 8.68
C PRO A 286 -12.99 0.70 8.69
N ASN A 287 -14.19 1.25 8.87
CA ASN A 287 -15.45 0.54 8.66
C ASN A 287 -16.60 1.54 8.43
N GLU A 288 -17.81 1.03 8.13
CA GLU A 288 -19.00 1.84 7.87
C GLU A 288 -19.40 2.74 9.07
N ALA A 289 -19.04 2.38 10.31
CA ALA A 289 -19.36 3.13 11.52
C ALA A 289 -18.77 4.54 11.53
N LEU A 290 -17.68 4.78 10.78
CA LEU A 290 -17.11 6.13 10.59
C LEU A 290 -18.16 7.10 10.01
N ILE A 291 -19.07 6.60 9.17
CA ILE A 291 -20.06 7.40 8.44
C ILE A 291 -21.45 7.27 9.07
N SER A 292 -21.86 6.04 9.39
CA SER A 292 -23.19 5.75 9.93
C SER A 292 -23.33 6.29 11.35
N GLU A 293 -22.34 6.03 12.21
CA GLU A 293 -22.31 6.36 13.64
C GLU A 293 -21.43 7.57 13.97
N ARG A 294 -20.61 8.06 13.01
CA ARG A 294 -19.54 9.05 13.25
C ARG A 294 -18.52 8.60 14.30
N ARG A 295 -18.23 7.30 14.31
CA ARG A 295 -17.29 6.68 15.23
C ARG A 295 -16.10 6.12 14.46
N ASP A 296 -14.93 6.66 14.75
CA ASP A 296 -13.68 6.15 14.20
C ASP A 296 -13.12 5.07 15.13
N ILE A 297 -13.05 3.83 14.65
CA ILE A 297 -12.56 2.71 15.46
C ILE A 297 -11.03 2.75 15.65
N MET A 298 -10.32 3.52 14.82
CA MET A 298 -8.86 3.61 14.85
C MET A 298 -8.37 4.83 15.65
N ASP A 299 -9.27 5.62 16.23
CA ASP A 299 -8.92 6.86 16.95
C ASP A 299 -7.97 6.58 18.13
N GLU A 300 -8.19 5.45 18.82
CA GLU A 300 -7.34 5.01 19.94
C GLU A 300 -5.98 4.46 19.49
N GLU A 301 -5.86 3.95 18.25
CA GLU A 301 -4.60 3.44 17.69
C GLU A 301 -3.69 4.56 17.15
N GLY A 302 -4.24 5.75 16.96
CA GLY A 302 -3.55 6.93 16.48
C GLY A 302 -3.92 7.27 15.04
N VAL A 303 -4.61 8.39 14.88
CA VAL A 303 -4.94 9.00 13.58
C VAL A 303 -4.02 10.21 13.38
N TRP A 304 -3.36 10.29 12.23
CA TRP A 304 -2.44 11.39 11.92
C TRP A 304 -3.15 12.75 11.87
N ASP A 305 -4.26 12.84 11.15
CA ASP A 305 -5.09 14.04 11.10
C ASP A 305 -6.57 13.69 10.83
N SER A 306 -7.40 13.74 11.87
CA SER A 306 -8.82 13.38 11.79
C SER A 306 -9.63 14.33 10.90
N ALA A 307 -9.21 15.59 10.77
CA ALA A 307 -9.90 16.56 9.92
C ALA A 307 -9.64 16.28 8.44
N ILE A 308 -8.38 16.05 8.06
CA ILE A 308 -7.98 15.67 6.71
C ILE A 308 -8.54 14.28 6.35
N LYS A 309 -8.49 13.32 7.29
CA LYS A 309 -9.12 12.00 7.15
C LYS A 309 -10.60 12.13 6.80
N ARG A 310 -11.35 12.93 7.54
CA ARG A 310 -12.78 13.15 7.30
C ARG A 310 -13.04 13.82 5.95
N GLN A 311 -12.22 14.80 5.54
CA GLN A 311 -12.35 15.46 4.24
C GLN A 311 -12.14 14.48 3.08
N ASN A 312 -11.09 13.66 3.15
CA ASN A 312 -10.80 12.66 2.13
C ASN A 312 -11.84 11.52 2.14
N ALA A 313 -12.29 11.06 3.32
CA ALA A 313 -13.38 10.10 3.40
C ALA A 313 -14.66 10.63 2.72
N ASN A 314 -15.03 11.89 2.97
CA ASN A 314 -16.16 12.53 2.31
C ASN A 314 -15.98 12.61 0.78
N LEU A 315 -14.78 12.95 0.31
CA LEU A 315 -14.46 12.96 -1.12
C LEU A 315 -14.74 11.59 -1.76
N LEU A 316 -14.23 10.52 -1.16
CA LEU A 316 -14.38 9.17 -1.69
C LEU A 316 -15.84 8.69 -1.63
N ILE A 317 -16.57 9.02 -0.56
CA ILE A 317 -18.03 8.79 -0.46
C ILE A 317 -18.78 9.50 -1.58
N CYS A 318 -18.33 10.68 -2.03
CA CYS A 318 -18.98 11.37 -3.13
C CYS A 318 -18.65 10.81 -4.51
N MET A 319 -17.50 10.14 -4.66
CA MET A 319 -17.03 9.61 -5.95
C MET A 319 -17.43 8.15 -6.19
N ALA A 320 -17.60 7.36 -5.13
CA ALA A 320 -17.86 5.92 -5.22
C ALA A 320 -19.33 5.56 -4.94
N ASP A 321 -19.76 4.43 -5.47
CA ASP A 321 -21.05 3.77 -5.20
C ASP A 321 -20.91 2.66 -4.16
N TRP A 322 -19.70 2.10 -4.03
CA TRP A 322 -19.33 1.11 -3.01
C TRP A 322 -17.96 1.41 -2.41
N ILE A 323 -17.80 1.11 -1.13
CA ILE A 323 -16.52 1.24 -0.40
C ILE A 323 -16.10 -0.13 0.13
N VAL A 324 -14.82 -0.47 -0.06
CA VAL A 324 -14.13 -1.55 0.63
C VAL A 324 -13.25 -0.91 1.72
N PRO A 325 -13.67 -0.98 2.99
CA PRO A 325 -12.94 -0.37 4.10
C PRO A 325 -11.77 -1.25 4.58
N GLY A 326 -10.85 -0.68 5.36
CA GLY A 326 -9.65 -1.39 5.85
C GLY A 326 -9.94 -2.52 6.85
N HIS A 327 -10.90 -2.31 7.75
CA HIS A 327 -11.22 -3.21 8.89
C HIS A 327 -12.74 -3.49 9.01
N GLY A 328 -13.44 -3.58 7.87
CA GLY A 328 -14.87 -3.88 7.85
C GLY A 328 -15.33 -4.60 6.59
N GLN A 329 -16.63 -4.88 6.53
CA GLN A 329 -17.28 -5.42 5.34
C GLN A 329 -17.43 -4.33 4.26
N PRO A 330 -17.32 -4.67 2.96
CA PRO A 330 -17.71 -3.77 1.89
C PRO A 330 -19.15 -3.30 2.06
N PHE A 331 -19.40 -2.02 1.80
CA PHE A 331 -20.74 -1.43 1.96
C PHE A 331 -21.09 -0.49 0.81
N ARG A 332 -22.39 -0.40 0.53
CA ARG A 332 -22.94 0.48 -0.50
C ARG A 332 -23.04 1.92 0.03
N VAL A 333 -22.67 2.89 -0.79
CA VAL A 333 -22.83 4.30 -0.47
C VAL A 333 -24.29 4.72 -0.62
N LEU A 334 -24.98 4.89 0.51
CA LEU A 334 -26.39 5.26 0.54
C LEU A 334 -26.60 6.77 0.32
N PRO A 335 -27.77 7.22 -0.19
CA PRO A 335 -28.03 8.64 -0.42
C PRO A 335 -27.81 9.53 0.82
N HIS A 336 -28.16 9.04 2.00
CA HIS A 336 -27.95 9.79 3.24
C HIS A 336 -26.47 9.86 3.67
N TYR A 337 -25.62 8.91 3.25
CA TYR A 337 -24.16 9.03 3.39
C TYR A 337 -23.63 10.16 2.52
N ARG A 338 -24.09 10.23 1.26
CA ARG A 338 -23.74 11.34 0.35
C ARG A 338 -24.19 12.71 0.89
N HIS A 339 -25.37 12.77 1.50
CA HIS A 339 -25.83 13.98 2.19
C HIS A 339 -24.94 14.35 3.38
N LYS A 340 -24.61 13.39 4.26
CA LYS A 340 -23.69 13.61 5.40
C LYS A 340 -22.29 14.05 4.95
N ALA A 341 -21.82 13.55 3.81
CA ALA A 341 -20.54 13.90 3.21
C ALA A 341 -20.56 15.24 2.44
N GLY A 342 -21.73 15.84 2.22
CA GLY A 342 -21.85 17.13 1.53
C GLY A 342 -21.68 17.04 0.01
N CYS A 343 -22.09 15.95 -0.64
CA CYS A 343 -21.88 15.71 -2.07
C CYS A 343 -22.72 16.59 -3.03
N THR A 344 -23.34 17.66 -2.53
CA THR A 344 -24.31 18.50 -3.24
C THR A 344 -23.78 19.10 -4.55
N ARG A 345 -22.46 19.36 -4.64
CA ARG A 345 -21.85 19.92 -5.86
C ARG A 345 -21.50 18.86 -6.92
N LEU A 346 -21.18 17.63 -6.51
CA LEU A 346 -20.75 16.55 -7.41
C LEU A 346 -21.93 15.82 -8.05
N LEU A 347 -23.06 15.71 -7.33
CA LEU A 347 -24.30 15.14 -7.88
C LEU A 347 -24.89 16.02 -8.99
N ALA A 348 -24.77 17.34 -8.89
CA ALA A 348 -25.22 18.28 -9.93
C ALA A 348 -24.43 18.13 -11.23
N GLN A 349 -23.11 17.88 -11.16
CA GLN A 349 -22.26 17.70 -12.34
C GLN A 349 -22.49 16.37 -13.05
N ARG A 350 -22.81 15.29 -12.32
CA ARG A 350 -23.17 14.00 -12.92
C ARG A 350 -24.51 14.04 -13.67
N GLN A 351 -25.48 14.83 -13.20
CA GLN A 351 -26.77 15.02 -13.90
C GLN A 351 -26.66 15.87 -15.17
N SER A 352 -25.59 16.65 -15.33
CA SER A 352 -25.31 17.45 -16.53
C SER A 352 -24.53 16.68 -17.61
N ALA A 353 -23.99 15.51 -17.27
CA ALA A 353 -23.12 14.70 -18.13
C ALA A 353 -23.77 13.37 -18.59
N ALA A 354 -25.01 13.12 -18.16
CA ALA A 354 -25.91 12.09 -18.68
C ALA A 354 -27.00 12.78 -19.51
#